data_AF-A0A1F8SVU6-F1
#
_entry.id   AF-A0A1F8SVU6-F1
#
_cell.length_a   1.000
_cell.length_b   1.000
_cell.length_c   1.000
_cell.angle_alpha   90.00
_cell.angle_beta   90.00
_cell.angle_gamma   90.00
#
_symmetry.space_group_name_H-M   'P 1'
#
loop_
_entity.id
_entity.type
_entity.pdbx_description
1 polymer ?
#
loop_
_entity_poly.entity_id
_entity_poly.type
_entity_poly.pdbx_seq_one_letter_code
_entity_poly.pdbx_strand_id
1 'polypeptide(L)'
;MSKYNRPYLNPAAKPRPWRIHPIWRGIGCLILILLPIIAFSGAKLLVQENSRQNWVAIPKELAGSIAVPTIGRVLYADLAVMIILLVIGFGLLTVLYALMFRLFGPPTYGPLDAPPQRRG
;
A
#
# COMPACT_ATOMS: atom_id res chain seq x y z
N MET A 1 48.02 -30.75 21.45
CA MET A 1 46.97 -31.46 20.68
C MET A 1 45.65 -30.71 20.81
N SER A 2 45.31 -29.84 19.86
CA SER A 2 43.97 -29.24 19.78
C SER A 2 43.12 -30.07 18.82
N LYS A 3 42.28 -30.96 19.35
CA LYS A 3 41.44 -31.90 18.58
C LYS A 3 40.04 -31.34 18.27
N TYR A 4 39.76 -30.08 18.62
CA TYR A 4 38.43 -29.47 18.52
C TYR A 4 38.43 -28.06 17.95
N ASN A 5 39.22 -27.80 16.90
CA ASN A 5 39.06 -26.59 16.11
C ASN A 5 38.67 -26.96 14.68
N ARG A 6 37.41 -27.36 14.50
CA ARG A 6 36.80 -27.34 13.16
C ARG A 6 36.13 -25.98 13.02
N PRO A 7 36.67 -25.06 12.22
CA PRO A 7 35.91 -23.86 11.87
C PRO A 7 34.63 -24.36 11.22
N TYR A 8 33.50 -24.02 11.82
CA TYR A 8 32.19 -24.24 11.24
C TYR A 8 32.21 -23.48 9.91
N LEU A 9 32.53 -24.16 8.81
CA LEU A 9 32.24 -23.69 7.47
C LEU A 9 30.73 -23.48 7.49
N ASN A 10 30.31 -22.24 7.70
CA ASN A 10 28.93 -21.82 7.47
C ASN A 10 28.65 -22.24 6.02
N PRO A 11 27.86 -23.29 5.77
CA PRO A 11 27.48 -23.61 4.41
C PRO A 11 26.76 -22.36 3.93
N ALA A 12 27.28 -21.71 2.89
CA ALA A 12 26.69 -20.50 2.33
C ALA A 12 25.17 -20.73 2.24
N ALA A 13 24.41 -19.90 2.97
CA ALA A 13 22.99 -20.11 3.16
C ALA A 13 22.34 -20.39 1.79
N LYS A 14 21.72 -21.58 1.63
CA LYS A 14 21.07 -21.95 0.37
C LYS A 14 20.17 -20.79 -0.07
N PRO A 15 20.28 -20.34 -1.34
CA PRO A 15 19.50 -19.21 -1.80
C PRO A 15 18.02 -19.52 -1.58
N ARG A 16 17.32 -18.61 -0.91
CA ARG A 16 15.88 -18.77 -0.61
C ARG A 16 15.15 -18.97 -1.96
N PRO A 17 14.35 -20.04 -2.12
CA PRO A 17 13.66 -20.29 -3.39
C PRO A 17 12.61 -19.20 -3.69
N TRP A 18 12.12 -18.52 -2.65
CA TRP A 18 11.09 -17.50 -2.75
C TRP A 18 11.71 -16.13 -3.01
N ARG A 19 12.05 -15.85 -4.27
CA ARG A 19 12.24 -14.47 -4.74
C ARG A 19 10.87 -13.87 -4.98
N ILE A 20 10.55 -12.75 -4.33
CA ILE A 20 9.32 -11.98 -4.58
C ILE A 20 9.25 -11.73 -6.08
N HIS A 21 8.20 -12.24 -6.74
CA HIS A 21 8.13 -12.20 -8.19
C HIS A 21 8.12 -10.72 -8.65
N PRO A 22 9.03 -10.30 -9.56
CA PRO A 22 9.26 -8.89 -9.87
C PRO A 22 8.01 -8.14 -10.35
N ILE A 23 7.03 -8.87 -10.89
CA ILE A 23 5.71 -8.36 -11.30
C ILE A 23 4.97 -7.69 -10.12
N TRP A 24 5.05 -8.25 -8.90
CA TRP A 24 4.40 -7.67 -7.72
C TRP A 24 5.01 -6.34 -7.30
N ARG A 25 6.30 -6.11 -7.60
CA ARG A 25 6.94 -4.79 -7.42
C ARG A 25 6.50 -3.79 -8.49
N GLY A 26 6.29 -4.26 -9.73
CA GLY A 26 5.82 -3.43 -10.85
C GLY A 26 4.40 -2.89 -10.65
N ILE A 27 3.48 -3.73 -10.17
CA ILE A 27 2.09 -3.33 -9.91
C ILE A 27 2.02 -2.23 -8.85
N GLY A 28 2.79 -2.35 -7.76
CA GLY A 28 2.84 -1.32 -6.72
C GLY A 28 3.35 0.03 -7.25
N CYS A 29 4.34 0.01 -8.15
CA CYS A 29 4.86 1.22 -8.79
C CYS A 29 3.81 1.89 -9.68
N LEU A 30 3.08 1.11 -10.49
CA LEU A 30 1.98 1.65 -11.30
C LEU A 30 0.88 2.27 -10.43
N ILE A 31 0.49 1.59 -9.36
CA ILE A 31 -0.53 2.07 -8.41
C ILE A 31 -0.09 3.39 -7.76
N LEU A 32 1.19 3.56 -7.42
CA LEU A 32 1.71 4.81 -6.84
C LEU A 32 1.46 6.03 -7.72
N ILE A 33 1.42 5.86 -9.05
CA ILE A 33 1.13 6.95 -9.99
C ILE A 33 -0.37 7.04 -10.28
N LEU A 34 -1.02 5.89 -10.46
CA LEU A 34 -2.43 5.82 -10.84
C LEU A 34 -3.36 6.34 -9.71
N LEU A 35 -3.05 5.98 -8.46
CA LEU A 35 -3.92 6.23 -7.32
C LEU A 35 -4.06 7.74 -7.00
N PRO A 36 -3.00 8.56 -7.02
CA PRO A 36 -3.13 10.01 -6.91
C PRO A 36 -3.98 10.65 -8.02
N ILE A 37 -3.86 10.16 -9.26
CA ILE A 37 -4.64 10.67 -10.39
C ILE A 37 -6.14 10.40 -10.18
N ILE A 38 -6.48 9.18 -9.78
CA ILE A 38 -7.87 8.79 -9.50
C ILE A 38 -8.41 9.52 -8.27
N ALA A 39 -7.62 9.66 -7.21
CA ALA A 39 -8.05 10.34 -6.00
C ALA A 39 -8.30 11.82 -6.25
N PHE A 40 -7.46 12.49 -7.04
CA PHE A 40 -7.66 13.91 -7.37
C PHE A 40 -8.91 14.12 -8.23
N SER A 41 -9.12 13.30 -9.28
CA SER A 41 -10.30 13.41 -10.13
C SER A 41 -11.59 13.08 -9.37
N GLY A 42 -11.55 12.04 -8.53
CA GLY A 42 -12.66 11.67 -7.65
C GLY A 42 -12.99 12.76 -6.64
N ALA A 43 -11.99 13.40 -6.05
CA ALA A 43 -12.20 14.49 -5.10
C ALA A 43 -12.90 15.69 -5.75
N LYS A 44 -12.47 16.10 -6.96
CA LYS A 44 -13.12 17.19 -7.70
C LYS A 44 -14.59 16.92 -7.97
N LEU A 45 -14.91 15.69 -8.39
CA LEU A 45 -16.29 15.29 -8.65
C LEU A 45 -17.12 15.26 -7.36
N LEU A 46 -16.60 14.68 -6.28
CA LEU A 46 -17.31 14.60 -5.01
C LEU A 46 -17.59 15.99 -4.41
N VAL A 47 -16.61 16.90 -4.41
CA VAL A 47 -16.80 18.25 -3.90
C VAL A 47 -17.77 19.04 -4.78
N GLN A 48 -17.71 18.86 -6.10
CA GLN A 48 -18.66 19.46 -7.03
C GLN A 48 -20.09 18.98 -6.77
N GLU A 49 -20.30 17.68 -6.62
CA GLU A 49 -21.62 17.11 -6.35
C GLU A 49 -22.12 17.47 -4.95
N ASN A 50 -21.23 17.50 -3.95
CA ASN A 50 -21.56 17.99 -2.63
C ASN A 50 -22.02 19.47 -2.66
N SER A 51 -21.44 20.29 -3.54
CA SER A 51 -21.87 21.70 -3.69
C SER A 51 -23.22 21.83 -4.37
N ARG A 52 -23.61 20.88 -5.23
CA ARG A 52 -24.94 20.86 -5.88
C ARG A 52 -26.01 20.35 -4.93
N GLN A 53 -25.73 19.27 -4.21
CA GLN A 53 -26.72 18.54 -3.40
C GLN A 53 -26.68 18.94 -1.92
N ASN A 54 -25.66 19.67 -1.47
CA ASN A 54 -25.45 20.12 -0.10
C ASN A 54 -25.49 18.97 0.94
N TRP A 55 -24.83 17.84 0.67
CA TRP A 55 -24.79 16.72 1.61
C TRP A 55 -24.07 17.09 2.92
N VAL A 56 -22.98 17.84 2.82
CA VAL A 56 -22.16 18.28 3.96
C VAL A 56 -21.82 19.76 3.80
N ALA A 57 -22.04 20.54 4.86
CA ALA A 57 -21.67 21.95 4.89
C ALA A 57 -20.15 22.11 4.87
N ILE A 58 -19.62 22.79 3.84
CA ILE A 58 -18.19 23.07 3.73
C ILE A 58 -17.86 24.25 4.65
N PRO A 59 -17.00 24.07 5.66
CA PRO A 59 -16.60 25.17 6.54
C PRO A 59 -15.78 26.20 5.74
N LYS A 60 -15.84 27.46 6.17
CA LYS A 60 -15.26 28.61 5.45
C LYS A 60 -13.76 28.44 5.16
N GLU A 61 -13.03 27.78 6.06
CA GLU A 61 -11.60 27.50 5.89
C GLU A 61 -11.30 26.62 4.67
N LEU A 62 -12.18 25.67 4.35
CA LEU A 62 -12.02 24.76 3.22
C LEU A 62 -12.65 25.28 1.92
N ALA A 63 -13.47 26.34 2.02
CA ALA A 63 -14.08 27.01 0.87
C ALA A 63 -13.09 27.91 0.10
N GLY A 64 -11.91 28.17 0.66
CA GLY A 64 -10.84 28.88 -0.03
C GLY A 64 -10.36 28.12 -1.27
N SER A 65 -9.91 28.87 -2.28
CA SER A 65 -9.40 28.30 -3.53
C SER A 65 -8.02 28.84 -3.88
N ILE A 66 -7.18 27.98 -4.47
CA ILE A 66 -5.95 28.35 -5.15
C ILE A 66 -6.16 28.27 -6.66
N ALA A 67 -5.59 29.23 -7.40
CA ALA A 67 -5.58 29.20 -8.85
C ALA A 67 -4.29 28.52 -9.32
N VAL A 68 -4.44 27.36 -9.98
CA VAL A 68 -3.30 26.62 -10.53
C VAL A 68 -3.25 26.88 -12.03
N PRO A 69 -2.10 27.30 -12.59
CA PRO A 69 -1.96 27.41 -14.03
C PRO A 69 -2.25 26.04 -14.68
N THR A 70 -2.95 26.05 -15.82
CA THR A 70 -3.36 24.86 -16.60
C THR A 70 -4.57 24.07 -16.07
N ILE A 71 -4.79 23.98 -14.75
CA ILE A 71 -5.87 23.15 -14.16
C ILE A 71 -7.08 23.98 -13.72
N GLY A 72 -6.90 25.28 -13.47
CA GLY A 72 -7.95 26.19 -13.02
C GLY A 72 -8.00 26.30 -11.50
N ARG A 73 -9.20 26.61 -10.95
CA ARG A 73 -9.38 26.79 -9.51
C ARG A 73 -9.49 25.44 -8.80
N VAL A 74 -8.71 25.26 -7.75
CA VAL A 74 -8.74 24.08 -6.87
C VAL A 74 -9.08 24.55 -5.46
N LEU A 75 -10.12 23.96 -4.88
CA LEU A 75 -10.56 24.26 -3.52
C LEU A 75 -9.69 23.53 -2.51
N TYR A 76 -9.52 24.09 -1.31
CA TYR A 76 -8.88 23.34 -0.22
C TYR A 76 -9.69 22.10 0.17
N ALA A 77 -11.02 22.15 0.02
CA ALA A 77 -11.90 20.98 0.13
C ALA A 77 -11.50 19.86 -0.84
N ASP A 78 -11.10 20.18 -2.09
CA ASP A 78 -10.67 19.18 -3.07
C ASP A 78 -9.42 18.42 -2.56
N LEU A 79 -8.47 19.15 -1.99
CA LEU A 79 -7.23 18.56 -1.46
C LEU A 79 -7.48 17.71 -0.22
N ALA A 80 -8.33 18.17 0.69
CA ALA A 80 -8.69 17.41 1.89
C ALA A 80 -9.39 16.10 1.51
N VAL A 81 -10.37 16.16 0.60
CA VAL A 81 -11.08 14.97 0.11
C VAL A 81 -10.13 14.05 -0.66
N MET A 82 -9.22 14.59 -1.47
CA MET A 82 -8.18 13.79 -2.15
C MET A 82 -7.34 13.00 -1.15
N ILE A 83 -6.87 13.63 -0.07
CA ILE A 83 -6.09 12.94 0.97
C ILE A 83 -6.92 11.83 1.63
N ILE A 84 -8.18 12.09 1.94
CA ILE A 84 -9.09 11.09 2.50
C ILE A 84 -9.25 9.91 1.53
N LEU A 85 -9.49 10.17 0.25
CA LEU A 85 -9.60 9.14 -0.79
C LEU A 85 -8.29 8.37 -0.99
N LEU A 86 -7.13 9.01 -0.87
CA LEU A 86 -5.83 8.34 -0.92
C LEU A 86 -5.69 7.36 0.25
N VAL A 87 -6.01 7.80 1.47
CA VAL A 87 -5.93 6.96 2.67
C VAL A 87 -6.89 5.76 2.56
N ILE A 88 -8.14 6.01 2.13
CA ILE A 88 -9.14 4.96 1.92
C ILE A 88 -8.71 4.02 0.80
N GLY A 89 -8.28 4.55 -0.35
CA GLY A 89 -7.87 3.77 -1.51
C GLY A 89 -6.65 2.90 -1.22
N PHE A 90 -5.62 3.47 -0.58
CA PHE A 90 -4.45 2.71 -0.14
C PHE A 90 -4.81 1.69 0.94
N GLY A 91 -5.65 2.06 1.92
CA GLY A 91 -6.14 1.14 2.95
C GLY A 91 -6.93 -0.04 2.36
N LEU A 92 -7.75 0.20 1.34
CA LEU A 92 -8.48 -0.86 0.65
C LEU A 92 -7.52 -1.80 -0.09
N LEU A 93 -6.51 -1.25 -0.78
CA LEU A 93 -5.50 -2.06 -1.46
C LEU A 93 -4.65 -2.89 -0.49
N THR A 94 -4.28 -2.37 0.68
CA THR A 94 -3.54 -3.14 1.68
C THR A 94 -4.36 -4.31 2.21
N VAL A 95 -5.66 -4.10 2.45
CA VAL A 95 -6.58 -5.18 2.83
C VAL A 95 -6.68 -6.23 1.72
N LEU A 96 -6.88 -5.82 0.46
CA LEU A 96 -6.93 -6.74 -0.68
C LEU A 96 -5.63 -7.54 -0.82
N TYR A 97 -4.48 -6.90 -0.62
CA TYR A 97 -3.19 -7.55 -0.69
C TYR A 97 -2.99 -8.57 0.44
N ALA A 98 -3.41 -8.24 1.66
CA ALA A 98 -3.39 -9.18 2.78
C ALA A 98 -4.29 -10.40 2.50
N LEU A 99 -5.45 -10.20 1.89
CA LEU A 99 -6.33 -11.28 1.45
C LEU A 99 -5.67 -12.14 0.36
N MET A 100 -5.02 -11.53 -0.62
CA MET A 100 -4.27 -12.26 -1.65
C MET A 100 -3.17 -13.11 -1.04
N PHE A 101 -2.41 -12.59 -0.08
CA PHE A 101 -1.39 -13.38 0.60
C PHE A 101 -1.96 -14.48 1.49
N ARG A 102 -3.15 -14.29 2.05
CA ARG A 102 -3.81 -15.35 2.81
C ARG A 102 -4.22 -16.52 1.92
N LEU A 103 -4.65 -16.24 0.68
CA LEU A 103 -5.13 -17.25 -0.27
C LEU A 103 -4.00 -17.92 -1.06
N PHE A 104 -3.02 -17.13 -1.50
CA PHE A 104 -1.94 -17.57 -2.40
C PHE A 104 -0.56 -17.51 -1.73
N GLY A 105 -0.53 -17.36 -0.40
CA GLY A 105 0.70 -17.28 0.37
C GLY A 105 1.49 -18.60 0.35
N PRO A 106 2.83 -18.52 0.40
CA PRO A 106 3.66 -19.72 0.51
C PRO A 106 3.37 -20.47 1.82
N PRO A 107 3.60 -21.79 1.86
CA PRO A 107 3.43 -22.58 3.07
C PRO A 107 4.32 -22.04 4.21
N THR A 108 3.79 -22.06 5.43
CA THR A 108 4.40 -21.44 6.63
C THR A 108 5.73 -22.08 7.02
N TYR A 109 5.96 -23.33 6.62
CA TYR A 109 7.19 -24.06 6.89
C TYR A 109 8.11 -24.05 5.67
N GLY A 110 9.34 -23.58 5.89
CA GLY A 110 10.41 -23.74 4.93
C GLY A 110 10.92 -25.18 4.88
N PRO A 111 11.67 -25.54 3.83
CA PRO A 111 12.20 -26.90 3.66
C PRO A 111 13.25 -27.32 4.71
N LEU A 112 13.66 -26.40 5.60
CA LEU A 112 14.62 -26.64 6.69
C LEU A 112 14.00 -26.43 8.08
N ASP A 113 12.71 -26.07 8.17
CA ASP A 113 12.06 -25.80 9.45
C ASP A 113 11.61 -27.12 10.08
N ALA A 114 12.12 -27.42 11.27
CA ALA A 114 11.62 -28.54 12.07
C ALA A 114 10.22 -28.19 12.59
N PRO A 115 9.26 -29.14 12.59
CA PRO A 115 7.93 -28.90 13.13
C PRO A 115 8.02 -28.52 14.63
N PRO A 116 7.13 -27.65 15.13
CA PRO A 116 7.18 -27.17 16.50
C PRO A 116 7.09 -28.34 17.48
N GLN A 117 8.08 -28.47 18.37
CA GLN A 117 8.05 -29.48 19.43
C GLN A 117 6.96 -29.12 20.44
N ARG A 118 5.84 -29.86 20.41
CA ARG A 118 4.79 -29.75 21.42
C ARG A 118 5.39 -30.14 22.77
N ARG A 119 5.45 -29.21 23.73
CA ARG A 119 5.70 -29.55 25.14
C ARG A 119 4.42 -30.20 25.68
N GLY A 120 4.49 -31.50 25.92
CA GLY A 120 3.56 -32.22 26.79
C GLY A 120 3.92 -32.03 28.25
#